data_AF-A0A7J9QRE8-F1
#
_entry.id   AF-A0A7J9QRE8-F1
#
_cell.length_a   1.000
_cell.length_b   1.000
_cell.length_c   1.000
_cell.angle_alpha   90.00
_cell.angle_beta   90.00
_cell.angle_gamma   90.00
#
_symmetry.space_group_name_H-M   'P 1'
#
loop_
_entity.id
_entity.type
_entity.pdbx_description
1 polymer ?
#
loop_
_entity_poly.entity_id
_entity_poly.type
_entity_poly.pdbx_seq_one_letter_code
_entity_poly.pdbx_strand_id
1 'polypeptide(L)' 'MEMASFGNKRSYDDFKKQIPIAVQPLFDSIRTYCFSLGENVVEDIRMHRIVFGKSMSFRWFADVAPQ' A
#
# COMPACT_ATOMS: atom_id res chain seq x y z
N MET A 1 -8.12 -14.92 6.16
CA MET A 1 -9.01 -14.14 5.28
C MET A 1 -8.15 -13.72 4.10
N GLU A 2 -8.35 -14.32 2.93
CA GLU A 2 -7.57 -13.97 1.73
C GLU A 2 -7.93 -12.54 1.31
N MET A 3 -6.96 -11.63 1.41
CA MET A 3 -7.07 -10.29 0.86
C MET A 3 -7.10 -10.41 -0.66
N ALA A 4 -8.24 -10.09 -1.27
CA ALA A 4 -8.41 -10.10 -2.72
C ALA A 4 -7.43 -9.11 -3.37
N SER A 5 -6.35 -9.64 -3.95
CA SER A 5 -5.38 -8.87 -4.75
C SER A 5 -5.84 -8.85 -6.21
N PHE A 6 -6.49 -7.75 -6.60
CA PHE A 6 -6.84 -7.48 -7.99
C PHE A 6 -5.76 -6.61 -8.63
N GLY A 7 -4.81 -7.26 -9.31
CA GLY A 7 -3.73 -6.58 -10.04
C GLY A 7 -2.38 -7.23 -9.74
N ASN A 8 -1.66 -7.61 -10.79
CA ASN A 8 -0.26 -8.06 -10.84
C ASN A 8 0.41 -8.24 -9.46
N LYS A 9 0.63 -9.49 -9.01
CA LYS A 9 1.06 -9.95 -7.65
C LYS A 9 2.33 -9.28 -7.06
N ARG A 10 2.39 -7.96 -6.97
CA ARG A 10 3.48 -7.23 -6.31
C ARG A 10 3.18 -7.17 -4.83
N SER A 11 4.12 -7.64 -4.02
CA SER A 11 4.02 -7.53 -2.57
C SER A 11 4.59 -6.20 -2.08
N TYR A 12 4.16 -5.77 -0.89
CA TYR A 12 4.78 -4.64 -0.20
C TYR A 12 6.28 -4.88 0.01
N ASP A 13 6.70 -6.12 0.29
CA ASP A 13 8.11 -6.48 0.47
C ASP A 13 8.94 -6.28 -0.81
N ASP A 14 8.34 -6.51 -1.99
CA ASP A 14 9.01 -6.26 -3.27
C ASP A 14 9.12 -4.77 -3.57
N PHE A 15 8.12 -3.97 -3.20
CA PHE A 15 8.20 -2.51 -3.27
C PHE A 15 9.25 -1.96 -2.30
N LYS A 16 9.30 -2.48 -1.07
CA LYS A 16 10.24 -2.04 -0.02
C LYS A 16 11.71 -2.22 -0.43
N LYS A 17 12.02 -3.26 -1.20
CA LYS A 17 13.37 -3.49 -1.78
C LYS A 17 13.79 -2.44 -2.81
N GLN A 18 12.84 -1.72 -3.40
CA GLN A 18 13.09 -0.74 -4.47
C GLN A 18 13.27 0.70 -3.94
N ILE A 19 12.96 0.95 -2.66
CA ILE A 19 13.03 2.28 -2.06
C ILE A 19 14.23 2.42 -1.11
N PRO A 20 14.81 3.64 -0.95
CA PRO A 20 15.92 3.88 -0.04
C PRO A 20 15.64 3.41 1.38
N ILE A 21 16.61 2.75 2.02
CA ILE A 21 16.47 2.22 3.39
C ILE A 21 16.04 3.32 4.38
N ALA A 22 16.53 4.54 4.19
CA ALA A 22 16.20 5.69 5.03
C ALA A 22 14.70 6.06 5.03
N VAL A 23 13.96 5.78 3.95
CA VAL A 23 12.53 6.11 3.84
C VAL A 23 11.62 4.95 4.24
N GLN A 24 12.15 3.71 4.32
CA GLN A 24 11.35 2.52 4.64
C GLN A 24 10.56 2.63 5.96
N PRO A 25 11.11 3.14 7.08
CA PRO A 25 10.34 3.28 8.32
C PRO A 25 9.12 4.21 8.19
N LEU A 26 9.23 5.23 7.36
CA LEU A 26 8.13 6.15 7.09
C LEU A 26 7.03 5.44 6.29
N PHE A 27 7.39 4.68 5.26
CA PHE A 27 6.45 3.88 4.48
C PHE A 27 5.75 2.81 5.34
N ASP A 28 6.49 2.14 6.22
CA ASP A 28 5.91 1.18 7.18
C ASP A 28 4.88 1.88 8.09
N SER A 29 5.23 3.05 8.61
CA SER A 29 4.34 3.84 9.48
C SER A 29 3.07 4.30 8.76
N ILE A 30 3.20 4.77 7.50
CA ILE A 30 2.04 5.16 6.68
C ILE A 30 1.15 3.95 6.39
N ARG A 31 1.74 2.81 6.03
CA ARG A 31 1.00 1.57 5.78
C ARG A 31 0.22 1.14 7.02
N THR A 32 0.85 1.13 8.19
CA THR A 32 0.17 0.84 9.47
C THR A 32 -0.96 1.82 9.74
N TYR A 33 -0.73 3.12 9.54
CA TYR A 33 -1.77 4.14 9.71
C TYR A 33 -2.96 3.89 8.77
N CYS A 34 -2.71 3.64 7.48
CA CYS A 34 -3.78 3.39 6.51
C CYS A 34 -4.62 2.16 6.88
N PHE A 35 -4.01 1.06 7.30
CA PHE A 35 -4.76 -0.12 7.77
C PHE A 35 -5.54 0.12 9.06
N SER A 36 -5.11 1.07 9.91
CA SER A 36 -5.85 1.44 11.11
C SER A 36 -7.17 2.17 10.83
N LEU A 37 -7.38 2.68 9.61
CA LEU A 37 -8.59 3.41 9.22
C LEU A 37 -9.82 2.50 9.02
N GLY A 38 -9.64 1.18 9.00
CA GLY A 38 -10.73 0.22 9.04
C GLY A 38 -10.40 -1.13 8.41
N GLU A 39 -11.19 -2.15 8.75
CA GLU A 39 -10.99 -3.54 8.28
C GLU A 39 -11.20 -3.71 6.76
N ASN A 40 -11.88 -2.77 6.11
CA ASN A 40 -12.16 -2.79 4.67
C ASN A 40 -11.17 -1.96 3.85
N VAL A 41 -10.07 -1.51 4.45
CA VAL A 41 -8.98 -0.86 3.74
C VAL A 41 -8.23 -1.90 2.90
N VAL A 42 -8.03 -1.57 1.64
CA VAL A 42 -7.26 -2.38 0.69
C VAL A 42 -6.00 -1.61 0.28
N GLU A 43 -4.89 -2.34 0.12
CA GLU A 43 -3.64 -1.82 -0.47
C GLU A 43 -3.48 -2.35 -1.90
N ASP A 44 -3.11 -1.47 -2.83
CA ASP A 44 -2.75 -1.78 -4.21
C ASP A 44 -1.30 -1.37 -4.46
N ILE A 45 -0.41 -2.36 -4.64
CA ILE A 45 1.02 -2.15 -4.85
C ILE A 45 1.32 -2.01 -6.35
N ARG A 46 1.71 -0.81 -6.77
CA ARG A 46 2.11 -0.49 -8.15
C ARG A 46 3.62 -0.41 -8.29
N MET A 47 4.11 -0.28 -9.52
CA MET A 47 5.56 -0.26 -9.80
C MET A 47 6.33 0.86 -9.11
N HIS A 48 5.70 1.98 -8.76
CA HIS A 48 6.38 3.16 -8.21
C HIS A 48 5.61 3.79 -7.05
N ARG A 49 4.51 3.19 -6.61
CA ARG A 49 3.63 3.76 -5.59
C ARG A 49 2.76 2.71 -4.93
N ILE A 50 2.25 3.05 -3.76
CA ILE A 50 1.26 2.28 -3.02
C ILE A 50 -0.01 3.13 -2.94
N VAL A 51 -1.15 2.52 -3.29
CA VAL A 51 -2.45 3.19 -3.22
C VAL A 51 -3.34 2.48 -2.20
N PHE A 52 -3.96 3.25 -1.31
CA PHE A 52 -4.92 2.75 -0.33
C PHE A 52 -6.33 3.23 -0.66
N GLY A 53 -7.30 2.33 -0.53
CA GLY A 53 -8.70 2.61 -0.84
C GLY A 53 -9.68 1.92 0.10
N LYS A 54 -10.94 2.35 0.02
CA LYS A 54 -12.05 1.73 0.75
C LYS A 54 -12.80 0.77 -0.16
N SER A 55 -12.66 -0.53 0.10
CA SER A 55 -13.28 -1.63 -0.66
C SER A 55 -12.98 -1.64 -2.18
N MET A 56 -13.53 -2.63 -2.90
CA MET A 56 -13.49 -2.71 -4.37
C MET A 56 -14.25 -1.57 -5.09
N SER A 57 -14.86 -0.63 -4.36
CA SER A 57 -15.56 0.51 -4.96
C SER A 57 -14.64 1.65 -5.46
N PHE A 58 -13.33 1.38 -5.58
CA PHE A 58 -12.33 2.26 -6.21
C PHE A 58 -12.28 3.70 -5.65
N ARG A 59 -12.56 3.88 -4.36
CA ARG A 59 -12.36 5.18 -3.67
C ARG A 59 -11.00 5.18 -2.99
N TRP A 60 -9.98 5.58 -3.73
CA TRP A 60 -8.64 5.79 -3.22
C TRP A 60 -8.61 7.03 -2.32
N PHE A 61 -7.95 6.94 -1.17
CA PHE A 61 -7.84 8.06 -0.22
C PHE A 61 -6.40 8.40 0.15
N ALA A 62 -5.45 7.51 -0.11
CA ALA A 62 -4.02 7.78 0.06
C ALA A 62 -3.25 7.17 -1.11
N ASP A 63 -2.33 7.94 -1.68
CA ASP A 63 -1.38 7.52 -2.71
C ASP A 63 0.01 7.94 -2.24
N VAL A 64 0.92 6.98 -2.10
CA VAL A 64 2.25 7.16 -1.51
C VAL A 64 3.30 6.70 -2.50
N ALA A 65 4.17 7.62 -2.91
CA ALA A 65 5.28 7.36 -3.82
C ALA A 65 6.59 7.88 -3.20
N PRO A 66 7.73 7.18 -3.40
CA PRO A 66 9.04 7.71 -3.03
C PRO A 66 9.38 8.88 -3.97
N GLN A 67 10.12 9.86 -3.44
CA GLN A 67 10.76 10.90 -4.25
C GLN A 67 12.02 10.37 -4.92
#